data_AF-A0A3D0MAX6-F1
#
_entry.id   AF-A0A3D0MAX6-F1
#
_cell.length_a   1.000
_cell.length_b   1.000
_cell.length_c   1.000
_cell.angle_alpha   90.00
_cell.angle_beta   90.00
_cell.angle_gamma   90.00
#
_symmetry.space_group_name_H-M   'P 1'
#
loop_
_entity.id
_entity.type
_entity.pdbx_description
1 polymer ?
#
loop_
_entity_poly.entity_id
_entity_poly.type
_entity_poly.pdbx_seq_one_letter_code
_entity_poly.pdbx_strand_id
1 'polypeptide(L)'
;SHKSILVNGSVVNVPSFQINEGDVVSIREKAKQQLRIKSALELAAQRSDIDWVSVDMSKLEGQFTRKPDRADLPSEINENLIVELYSK
;
A
#
# COMPACT_ATOMS: atom_id res chain seq x y z
N SER A 1 3.49 12.73 1.89
CA SER A 1 4.02 14.10 2.07
C SER A 1 4.93 14.29 3.30
N HIS A 2 4.50 13.96 4.54
CA HIS A 2 5.27 14.22 5.78
C HIS A 2 6.55 13.36 6.03
N LYS A 3 7.15 12.76 5.00
CA LYS A 3 8.43 12.03 5.07
C LYS A 3 8.50 10.93 6.15
N SER A 4 7.39 10.21 6.36
CA SER A 4 7.28 9.11 7.32
C SER A 4 7.42 7.72 6.69
N ILE A 5 7.44 7.63 5.36
CA ILE A 5 7.50 6.37 4.59
C ILE A 5 8.89 6.20 4.00
N LEU A 6 9.39 4.98 4.05
CA LEU A 6 10.59 4.50 3.39
C LEU A 6 10.20 3.48 2.32
N VAL A 7 10.82 3.54 1.16
CA VAL A 7 10.76 2.48 0.14
C VAL A 7 12.18 2.01 -0.07
N ASN A 8 12.44 0.72 0.14
CA ASN A 8 13.77 0.11 0.08
C ASN A 8 14.80 0.88 0.93
N GLY A 9 14.39 1.34 2.11
CA GLY A 9 15.22 2.13 3.04
C GLY A 9 15.38 3.61 2.69
N SER A 10 14.94 4.06 1.52
CA SER A 10 15.02 5.46 1.09
C SER A 10 13.75 6.23 1.43
N VAL A 11 13.87 7.46 1.92
CA VAL A 11 12.70 8.30 2.25
C VAL A 11 11.99 8.73 0.97
N VAL A 12 10.73 8.31 0.82
CA VAL A 12 9.85 8.73 -0.28
C VAL A 12 8.72 9.58 0.28
N ASN A 13 8.47 10.74 -0.33
CA ASN A 13 7.42 11.68 0.09
C ASN A 13 6.38 11.98 -0.99
N VAL A 14 6.55 11.45 -2.20
CA VAL A 14 5.67 11.61 -3.36
C VAL A 14 4.55 10.56 -3.28
N PRO A 15 3.27 10.97 -3.13
CA PRO A 15 2.16 10.01 -3.03
C PRO A 15 1.90 9.22 -4.31
N SER A 16 2.22 9.80 -5.47
CA SER A 16 2.09 9.16 -6.79
C SER A 16 3.29 8.27 -7.17
N PHE A 17 4.17 7.98 -6.21
CA PHE A 17 5.32 7.10 -6.46
C PHE A 17 4.83 5.68 -6.81
N GLN A 18 5.26 5.17 -7.97
CA GLN A 18 4.94 3.81 -8.39
C GLN A 18 5.92 2.83 -7.76
N ILE A 19 5.38 1.85 -7.05
CA ILE A 19 6.12 0.73 -6.47
C ILE A 19 6.27 -0.39 -7.50
N ASN A 20 7.40 -1.10 -7.43
CA ASN A 20 7.67 -2.28 -8.24
C ASN A 20 7.53 -3.55 -7.39
N GLU A 21 7.31 -4.67 -8.07
CA GLU A 21 7.27 -5.99 -7.44
C GLU A 21 8.58 -6.27 -6.68
N GLY A 22 8.45 -6.75 -5.46
CA GLY A 22 9.56 -6.98 -4.53
C GLY A 22 9.91 -5.79 -3.63
N ASP A 23 9.41 -4.58 -3.92
CA ASP A 23 9.71 -3.39 -3.11
C ASP A 23 9.21 -3.54 -1.67
N VAL A 24 10.04 -3.10 -0.73
CA VAL A 24 9.73 -3.11 0.71
C VAL A 24 9.42 -1.68 1.15
N VAL A 25 8.19 -1.49 1.62
CA VAL A 25 7.70 -0.24 2.20
C VAL A 25 7.75 -0.34 3.71
N SER A 26 8.46 0.57 4.38
CA SER A 26 8.57 0.57 5.83
C SER A 26 8.37 1.95 6.43
N ILE A 27 8.08 1.97 7.74
CA ILE A 27 7.84 3.19 8.48
C ILE A 27 9.17 3.71 9.03
N ARG A 28 9.45 4.99 8.78
CA ARG A 28 10.65 5.65 9.30
C ARG A 28 10.68 5.59 10.83
N GLU A 29 11.85 5.30 11.41
CA GLU A 29 12.03 5.09 12.86
C GLU A 29 11.37 6.18 13.73
N LYS A 30 11.61 7.46 13.39
CA LYS A 30 11.03 8.62 14.09
C LYS A 30 9.50 8.68 14.07
N ALA A 31 8.86 7.98 13.13
CA ALA A 31 7.42 7.95 12.97
C ALA A 31 6.78 6.69 13.57
N LYS A 32 7.53 5.61 13.85
CA LYS A 32 7.00 4.33 14.34
C LYS A 32 6.21 4.46 15.65
N GLN A 33 6.56 5.42 16.50
CA GLN A 33 5.87 5.65 17.78
C GLN A 33 4.58 6.47 17.65
N GLN A 34 4.23 6.97 16.46
CA GLN A 34 3.04 7.78 16.27
C GLN A 34 1.77 6.97 16.53
N LEU A 35 0.88 7.50 17.38
CA LEU A 35 -0.37 6.83 17.76
C LEU A 35 -1.23 6.45 16.53
N ARG A 36 -1.31 7.37 15.54
CA ARG A 36 -2.05 7.14 14.29
C ARG A 36 -1.61 5.88 13.54
N ILE A 37 -0.34 5.51 13.63
CA ILE A 37 0.21 4.35 12.92
C ILE A 37 -0.19 3.08 13.66
N LYS A 38 -0.06 3.06 14.99
CA LYS A 38 -0.45 1.92 15.83
C LYS A 38 -1.94 1.62 15.68
N SER A 39 -2.79 2.63 15.81
CA SER A 39 -4.24 2.47 15.65
C SER A 39 -4.64 2.02 14.24
N ALA A 40 -3.92 2.49 13.20
CA ALA A 40 -4.17 2.03 11.85
C ALA A 40 -3.83 0.54 11.64
N LEU A 41 -2.80 0.03 12.30
CA LEU A 41 -2.43 -1.39 12.23
C LEU A 41 -3.42 -2.28 12.97
N GLU A 42 -3.92 -1.83 14.12
CA GLU A 42 -4.98 -2.52 14.85
C GLU A 42 -6.25 -2.64 14.01
N LEU A 43 -6.60 -1.59 13.25
CA LEU A 43 -7.72 -1.61 12.31
C LEU A 43 -7.43 -2.49 11.08
N ALA A 44 -6.19 -2.48 10.59
CA ALA A 44 -5.78 -3.32 9.47
C ALA A 44 -5.84 -4.81 9.83
N ALA A 45 -5.49 -5.18 11.05
CA ALA A 45 -5.57 -6.56 11.55
C ALA A 45 -7.00 -7.12 11.61
N GLN A 46 -8.03 -6.28 11.54
CA GLN A 46 -9.43 -6.70 11.46
C GLN A 46 -9.89 -6.95 10.02
N ARG A 47 -9.10 -6.56 9.02
CA ARG A 47 -9.40 -6.78 7.60
C ARG A 47 -8.75 -8.07 7.13
N SER A 48 -9.34 -8.67 6.11
CA SER A 48 -8.72 -9.79 5.41
C SER A 48 -7.45 -9.34 4.71
N ASP A 49 -6.41 -10.16 4.82
CA ASP A 49 -5.17 -9.96 4.09
C ASP A 49 -5.42 -10.05 2.58
N ILE A 50 -4.52 -9.43 1.82
CA ILE A 50 -4.53 -9.40 0.35
C ILE A 50 -3.29 -10.10 -0.16
N ASP A 51 -3.44 -10.94 -1.19
CA ASP A 51 -2.36 -11.82 -1.65
C ASP A 51 -1.16 -11.09 -2.28
N TRP A 52 -1.37 -9.85 -2.72
CA TRP A 52 -0.37 -9.04 -3.42
C TRP A 52 0.42 -8.08 -2.49
N VAL A 53 0.13 -8.09 -1.18
CA VAL A 53 0.92 -7.37 -0.16
C VAL A 53 1.15 -8.26 1.05
N SER A 54 2.40 -8.48 1.42
CA SER A 54 2.76 -9.08 2.69
C SER A 54 3.04 -7.99 3.72
N VAL A 55 2.49 -8.08 4.93
CA VAL A 55 2.70 -7.08 6.00
C VAL A 55 3.26 -7.78 7.24
N ASP A 56 4.41 -7.30 7.72
CA ASP A 56 4.97 -7.65 9.02
C ASP A 56 4.65 -6.53 10.02
N MET A 57 3.61 -6.77 10.83
CA MET A 57 3.16 -5.83 11.86
C MET A 57 4.18 -5.62 12.98
N SER A 58 5.07 -6.58 13.22
CA SER A 58 6.08 -6.49 14.28
C SER A 58 7.19 -5.49 13.91
N LYS A 59 7.60 -5.50 12.63
CA LYS A 59 8.65 -4.63 12.12
C LYS A 59 8.13 -3.34 11.50
N LEU A 60 6.81 -3.24 11.26
CA LEU A 60 6.17 -2.12 10.57
C LEU A 60 6.70 -1.97 9.13
N GLU A 61 6.82 -3.10 8.46
CA GLU A 61 7.24 -3.21 7.07
C GLU A 61 6.23 -4.03 6.28
N GLY A 62 6.08 -3.72 5.00
CA GLY A 62 5.29 -4.50 4.07
C GLY A 62 6.01 -4.64 2.75
N GLN A 63 5.87 -5.79 2.11
CA GLN A 63 6.44 -6.10 0.82
C GLN A 63 5.34 -6.16 -0.24
N PHE A 64 5.57 -5.49 -1.35
CA PHE A 64 4.71 -5.61 -2.52
C PHE A 64 5.12 -6.86 -3.29
N THR A 65 4.33 -7.92 -3.20
CA THR A 65 4.74 -9.25 -3.69
C THR A 65 4.55 -9.40 -5.20
N ARG A 66 3.42 -8.91 -5.72
CA ARG A 66 3.07 -8.96 -7.15
C ARG A 66 2.11 -7.83 -7.51
N LYS A 67 1.96 -7.55 -8.81
CA LYS A 67 0.85 -6.72 -9.27
C LYS A 67 -0.49 -7.46 -9.09
N PRO A 68 -1.55 -6.76 -8.64
CA PRO A 68 -2.88 -7.35 -8.55
C PRO A 68 -3.46 -7.59 -9.95
N ASP A 69 -4.14 -8.72 -10.10
CA ASP A 69 -4.93 -9.03 -11.28
C ASP A 69 -6.35 -8.46 -11.13
N ARG A 70 -7.10 -8.42 -12.24
CA ARG A 70 -8.48 -7.90 -12.22
C ARG A 70 -9.40 -8.64 -11.24
N ALA A 71 -9.16 -9.93 -11.05
CA ALA A 71 -9.92 -10.79 -10.13
C ALA A 71 -9.67 -10.45 -8.65
N ASP A 72 -8.53 -9.83 -8.32
CA ASP A 72 -8.19 -9.41 -6.96
C ASP A 72 -8.90 -8.10 -6.55
N LEU A 73 -9.54 -7.42 -7.51
CA LEU A 73 -10.21 -6.15 -7.31
C LEU A 73 -11.74 -6.32 -7.22
N PRO A 74 -12.44 -5.45 -6.46
CA PRO A 74 -13.90 -5.50 -6.37
C PRO A 74 -14.58 -5.51 -7.73
N SER A 75 -15.55 -6.40 -7.93
CA SER A 75 -16.32 -6.53 -9.17
C SER A 75 -17.30 -5.37 -9.40
N GLU A 76 -17.58 -4.57 -8.37
CA GLU A 76 -18.43 -3.38 -8.43
C GLU A 76 -17.85 -2.27 -9.32
N ILE A 77 -16.53 -2.27 -9.54
CA ILE A 77 -15.86 -1.31 -10.41
C ILE A 77 -16.01 -1.81 -11.84
N ASN A 78 -16.60 -1.01 -12.73
CA ASN A 78 -16.70 -1.32 -14.17
C ASN A 78 -15.78 -0.39 -14.98
N GLU A 79 -14.58 -0.86 -15.29
CA GLU A 79 -13.57 -0.11 -16.03
C GLU A 79 -13.96 0.20 -17.48
N ASN A 80 -14.88 -0.57 -18.09
CA ASN A 80 -15.31 -0.34 -19.47
C ASN A 80 -15.98 1.03 -19.62
N LEU A 81 -16.75 1.47 -18.62
CA LEU A 81 -17.37 2.80 -18.61
C LEU A 81 -16.34 3.93 -18.66
N ILE A 82 -15.15 3.71 -18.08
CA ILE A 82 -14.04 4.67 -18.10
C ILE A 82 -13.39 4.70 -19.49
N VAL A 83 -13.17 3.52 -20.09
CA VAL A 83 -12.61 3.42 -21.45
C VAL A 83 -13.53 4.11 -22.47
N GLU A 84 -14.84 3.88 -22.38
CA GLU A 84 -15.84 4.53 -23.24
C GLU A 84 -15.84 6.05 -23.11
N LEU A 85 -15.64 6.59 -21.91
CA LEU A 85 -15.61 8.03 -21.65
C LEU A 85 -14.41 8.71 -22.34
N TYR A 86 -13.22 8.12 -22.24
CA TYR A 86 -11.98 8.68 -22.80
C TYR A 86 -11.73 8.31 -24.27
N SER A 87 -12.59 7.47 -24.87
CA SER A 87 -12.55 7.13 -26.29
C SER A 87 -13.42 8.05 -27.17
N LYS A 88 -14.05 9.06 -26.57
CA LYS A 88 -14.73 10.16 -27.28
C LYS A 88 -13.75 11.27 -27.60
#